data_AF-A0A0F0GK38-F1
#
_entry.id   AF-A0A0F0GK38-F1
#
_cell.length_a   1.000
_cell.length_b   1.000
_cell.length_c   1.000
_cell.angle_alpha   90.00
_cell.angle_beta   90.00
_cell.angle_gamma   90.00
#
_symmetry.space_group_name_H-M   'P 1'
#
loop_
_entity.id
_entity.type
_entity.pdbx_description
1 polymer ?
#
loop_
_entity_poly.entity_id
_entity_poly.type
_entity_poly.pdbx_seq_one_letter_code
_entity_poly.pdbx_strand_id
1 'polypeptide(L)' 'MADTTDGTLTSRVYGEDRSTRGQVTLALGRRPGADLPELRYLECATVPAVLKGLGRGGIDLCI' A
#
# COMPACT_ATOMS: atom_id res chain seq x y z
N MET A 1 15.94 13.70 -10.23
CA MET A 1 14.59 13.53 -10.79
C MET A 1 14.45 12.04 -11.04
N ALA A 2 14.00 11.30 -10.03
CA ALA A 2 14.09 9.85 -10.04
C ALA A 2 12.98 9.26 -10.93
N ASP A 3 13.43 8.28 -11.69
CA ASP A 3 12.77 7.41 -12.65
C ASP A 3 11.55 6.69 -12.03
N THR A 4 10.33 6.99 -12.51
CA THR A 4 9.08 6.36 -12.04
C THR A 4 8.22 5.88 -13.21
N THR A 5 8.82 5.29 -14.25
CA THR A 5 8.04 4.80 -15.41
C THR A 5 8.01 3.28 -15.56
N ASP A 6 8.69 2.49 -14.73
CA ASP A 6 8.63 1.02 -14.87
C ASP A 6 8.71 0.24 -13.54
N GLY A 7 7.85 0.59 -12.57
CA GLY A 7 7.74 -0.19 -11.34
C GLY A 7 6.31 -0.18 -10.82
N THR A 8 5.73 -1.33 -10.50
CA THR A 8 4.47 -1.41 -9.74
C THR A 8 4.68 -0.87 -8.32
N LEU A 9 3.94 0.17 -7.90
CA LEU A 9 3.89 0.57 -6.49
C LEU A 9 2.94 -0.36 -5.74
N THR A 10 3.47 -1.11 -4.79
CA THR A 10 2.65 -1.99 -3.96
C THR A 10 2.27 -1.23 -2.69
N SER A 11 1.18 -0.46 -2.73
CA SER A 11 0.69 0.22 -1.52
C SER A 11 -0.03 -0.75 -0.58
N ARG A 12 0.61 -1.07 0.55
CA ARG A 12 -0.01 -1.90 1.59
C ARG A 12 -0.69 -1.03 2.64
N VAL A 13 -2.02 -1.06 2.73
CA VAL A 13 -2.74 -0.40 3.83
C VAL A 13 -2.84 -1.35 5.01
N TYR A 14 -2.19 -0.98 6.12
CA TYR A 14 -2.44 -1.58 7.43
C TYR A 14 -3.43 -0.69 8.20
N GLY A 15 -4.06 -1.25 9.21
CA GLY A 15 -5.14 -0.60 9.95
C GLY A 15 -6.02 -1.66 10.59
N GLU A 16 -5.91 -1.77 11.92
CA GLU A 16 -6.77 -2.64 12.75
C GLU A 16 -8.27 -2.29 12.57
N ASP A 17 -8.55 -1.04 12.18
CA ASP A 17 -9.87 -0.54 11.85
C ASP A 17 -10.18 -0.72 10.34
N ARG A 18 -11.22 -1.51 10.04
CA ARG A 18 -11.70 -1.73 8.66
C ARG A 18 -12.24 -0.45 8.00
N SER A 19 -12.84 0.45 8.77
CA SER A 19 -13.40 1.71 8.29
C SER A 19 -12.27 2.62 7.82
N THR A 20 -11.20 2.76 8.62
CA THR A 20 -10.01 3.52 8.25
C THR A 20 -9.40 3.00 6.95
N ARG A 21 -9.25 1.68 6.83
CA ARG A 21 -8.74 1.05 5.59
C ARG A 21 -9.64 1.29 4.38
N GLY A 22 -10.96 1.28 4.56
CA GLY A 22 -11.93 1.61 3.52
C GLY A 22 -11.78 3.06 3.04
N GLN A 23 -11.67 4.00 3.97
CA GLN A 23 -11.47 5.42 3.65
C GLN A 23 -10.16 5.67 2.91
N VAL A 24 -9.06 5.05 3.38
CA VAL A 24 -7.75 5.14 2.72
C VAL A 24 -7.78 4.54 1.31
N THR A 25 -8.35 3.34 1.15
CA THR A 25 -8.45 2.67 -0.16
C THR A 25 -9.29 3.50 -1.13
N LEU A 26 -10.37 4.10 -0.65
CA LEU A 26 -11.23 4.97 -1.46
C LEU A 26 -10.50 6.25 -1.87
N ALA A 27 -9.80 6.89 -0.93
CA ALA A 27 -9.08 8.14 -1.17
C ALA A 27 -7.91 7.97 -2.15
N LEU A 28 -7.17 6.86 -2.04
CA LEU A 28 -6.02 6.55 -2.91
C LEU A 28 -6.46 5.97 -4.26
N GLY A 29 -7.56 5.21 -4.29
CA GLY A 29 -8.04 4.55 -5.50
C GLY A 29 -7.04 3.54 -6.07
N ARG A 30 -7.17 3.20 -7.35
CA ARG A 30 -6.22 2.28 -8.03
C ARG A 30 -4.95 2.99 -8.51
N ARG A 31 -5.03 4.29 -8.76
CA ARG A 31 -3.93 5.10 -9.30
C ARG A 31 -4.02 6.51 -8.72
N PRO A 32 -3.29 6.82 -7.63
CA PRO A 32 -3.44 8.06 -6.87
C PRO A 32 -2.91 9.30 -7.64
N GLY A 33 -2.14 9.09 -8.71
CA GLY A 33 -1.65 10.16 -9.59
C GLY A 33 -1.31 9.62 -10.97
N ALA A 34 -1.35 10.49 -12.00
CA ALA A 34 -1.11 10.09 -13.39
C ALA A 34 0.29 9.50 -13.60
N ASP A 35 1.29 10.02 -12.89
CA ASP A 35 2.68 9.55 -12.99
C ASP A 35 3.00 8.38 -12.06
N LEU A 36 2.00 7.91 -11.30
CA LEU A 36 2.16 6.80 -10.37
C LEU A 36 1.62 5.52 -11.00
N PRO A 37 2.30 4.38 -10.80
CA PRO A 37 1.80 3.06 -11.16
C PRO A 37 0.56 2.65 -10.35
N GLU A 38 -0.05 1.54 -10.75
CA GLU A 38 -1.19 0.97 -10.04
C GLU A 38 -0.83 0.51 -8.63
N LEU A 39 -1.75 0.77 -7.70
CA LEU A 39 -1.66 0.38 -6.31
C LEU A 39 -2.16 -1.04 -6.07
N ARG A 40 -1.36 -1.84 -5.37
CA ARG A 40 -1.76 -3.17 -4.87
C ARG A 40 -1.89 -3.20 -3.35
N TYR A 41 -3.13 -3.31 -2.90
CA TYR A 41 -3.50 -3.43 -1.49
C TYR A 41 -3.29 -4.85 -0.98
N LEU A 42 -2.63 -4.96 0.17
CA LEU A 42 -2.39 -6.24 0.81
C LEU A 42 -2.82 -6.17 2.27
N GLU A 43 -3.82 -6.93 2.64
CA GLU A 43 -4.44 -6.79 3.96
C GLU A 43 -3.75 -7.69 4.98
N CYS A 44 -3.64 -7.21 6.22
CA CYS A 44 -3.12 -7.98 7.35
C CYS A 44 -4.02 -7.73 8.56
N ALA A 45 -4.40 -8.80 9.26
CA ALA A 45 -5.25 -8.71 10.44
C ALA A 45 -4.46 -8.67 11.76
N THR A 46 -3.13 -8.86 11.73
CA THR A 46 -2.31 -8.96 12.95
C THR A 46 -0.95 -8.29 12.77
N VAL A 47 -0.44 -7.70 13.87
CA VAL A 47 0.89 -7.06 13.92
C VAL A 47 2.01 -8.00 13.44
N PRO A 48 2.10 -9.29 13.84
CA PRO A 48 3.14 -10.18 13.35
C PRO A 48 3.12 -10.38 11.83
N ALA A 49 1.94 -10.40 11.21
CA ALA A 49 1.81 -10.55 9.78
C ALA A 49 2.28 -9.28 9.03
N VAL A 50 2.11 -8.09 9.62
CA VAL A 50 2.69 -6.84 9.11
C VAL A 50 4.20 -6.88 9.15
N LEU A 51 4.78 -7.20 10.31
CA LEU A 51 6.23 -7.25 10.48
C LEU A 51 6.89 -8.25 9.52
N LYS A 52 6.25 -9.41 9.31
CA LYS A 52 6.69 -10.40 8.31
C LYS A 52 6.61 -9.86 6.87
N GLY A 53 5.61 -9.05 6.58
CA GLY A 53 5.47 -8.37 5.28
C GLY A 53 6.57 -7.33 5.07
N LEU A 54 6.78 -6.43 6.05
CA LEU A 54 7.81 -5.40 5.99
C LEU A 54 9.21 -6.00 5.88
N GLY A 55 9.50 -7.06 6.65
CA GLY A 55 10.80 -7.74 6.61
C GLY A 55 11.11 -8.45 5.29
N ARG A 56 10.11 -8.71 4.43
CA ARG A 56 10.31 -9.27 3.08
C ARG A 56 10.68 -8.22 2.03
N GLY A 57 10.51 -6.93 2.33
CA GLY A 57 10.66 -5.85 1.36
C GLY A 57 9.49 -5.77 0.37
N GLY A 58 9.53 -4.77 -0.52
CA GLY A 58 8.50 -4.53 -1.53
C GLY A 58 7.21 -3.87 -1.01
N ILE A 59 7.28 -3.22 0.16
CA ILE A 59 6.22 -2.37 0.69
C ILE A 59 6.68 -0.93 0.60
N ASP A 60 6.02 -0.15 -0.25
CA ASP A 60 6.38 1.25 -0.51
C ASP A 60 5.69 2.22 0.47
N LEU A 61 4.60 1.78 1.11
CA LEU A 61 3.82 2.55 2.07
C LEU A 61 3.15 1.62 3.08
N CYS A 62 3.15 2.02 4.36
CA CYS A 62 2.41 1.40 5.45
C CYS A 62 1.77 2.50 6.31
N ILE A 63 0.51 2.32 6.69
CA ILE A 63 -0.31 3.27 7.44
C ILE A 63 -1.00 2.56 8.60
#